data_AF-A0A3D4QQC2-F1
#
_entry.id   AF-A0A3D4QQC2-F1
#
_cell.length_a   1.000
_cell.length_b   1.000
_cell.length_c   1.000
_cell.angle_alpha   90.00
_cell.angle_beta   90.00
_cell.angle_gamma   90.00
#
_symmetry.space_group_name_H-M   'P 1'
#
loop_
_entity.id
_entity.type
_entity.pdbx_description
1 polymer ?
#
loop_
_entity_poly.entity_id
_entity_poly.type
_entity_poly.pdbx_seq_one_letter_code
_entity_poly.pdbx_strand_id
1 'polypeptide(L)'
;YPIAFGMLGLAGINRKNFVLSSSIAIFGRFVMHFLSGIIFFADSAGDQHVVLYSLGYNGTYLVAEYVICIVIAMLPPMKDLVNRLQRTADLEMNR
;
A
#
# COMPACT_ATOMS: atom_id res chain seq x y z
N TYR A 1 -11.47 -7.32 3.81
CA TYR A 1 -10.60 -6.25 3.28
C TYR A 1 -10.55 -4.93 4.06
N PRO A 2 -11.45 -4.56 4.99
CA PRO A 2 -11.30 -3.32 5.76
C PRO A 2 -9.94 -3.20 6.46
N ILE A 3 -9.45 -4.30 7.04
CA ILE A 3 -8.13 -4.36 7.68
C ILE A 3 -7.01 -4.10 6.66
N ALA A 4 -7.08 -4.68 5.46
CA ALA A 4 -6.09 -4.49 4.41
C ALA A 4 -5.95 -3.02 3.98
N PHE A 5 -7.07 -2.30 3.84
CA PHE A 5 -7.05 -0.87 3.57
C PHE A 5 -6.67 -0.05 4.81
N GLY A 6 -7.01 -0.51 6.01
CA GLY A 6 -6.54 0.08 7.27
C GLY A 6 -5.02 0.08 7.40
N MET A 7 -4.33 -0.95 6.87
CA MET A 7 -2.86 -1.01 6.86
C MET A 7 -2.21 0.14 6.09
N LEU A 8 -2.93 0.81 5.17
CA LEU A 8 -2.41 2.01 4.49
C LEU A 8 -2.14 3.16 5.47
N GLY A 9 -2.83 3.19 6.61
CA GLY A 9 -2.58 4.15 7.69
C GLY A 9 -1.16 4.07 8.28
N LEU A 10 -0.47 2.93 8.13
CA LEU A 10 0.93 2.78 8.57
C LEU A 10 1.90 3.70 7.82
N ALA A 11 1.51 4.23 6.65
CA ALA A 11 2.29 5.26 5.97
C ALA A 11 2.48 6.53 6.82
N GLY A 12 1.64 6.75 7.83
CA GLY A 12 1.76 7.86 8.77
C GLY A 12 2.95 7.74 9.73
N ILE A 13 3.57 6.57 9.88
CA ILE A 13 4.66 6.32 10.84
C ILE A 13 5.89 7.19 10.52
N ASN A 14 6.20 7.39 9.24
CA ASN A 14 7.36 8.21 8.85
C ASN A 14 6.99 9.25 7.79
N ARG A 15 6.73 10.48 8.23
CA ARG A 15 6.37 11.57 7.32
C ARG A 15 7.54 12.12 6.49
N LYS A 16 8.78 11.73 6.81
CA LYS A 16 9.99 12.27 6.17
C LYS A 16 10.41 11.48 4.93
N ASN A 17 10.12 10.18 4.88
CA ASN A 17 10.50 9.31 3.77
C ASN A 17 9.26 8.63 3.18
N PHE A 18 8.74 9.21 2.10
CA PHE A 18 7.55 8.70 1.40
C PHE A 18 7.74 7.26 0.90
N VAL A 19 8.93 6.93 0.36
CA VAL A 19 9.19 5.59 -0.17
C VAL A 19 9.14 4.56 0.95
N LEU A 20 9.85 4.80 2.06
CA LEU A 20 9.85 3.89 3.21
C LEU A 20 8.44 3.73 3.80
N SER A 21 7.71 4.83 3.99
CA SER A 21 6.37 4.80 4.56
C SER A 21 5.36 4.09 3.68
N SER A 22 5.39 4.37 2.38
CA SER A 22 4.53 3.68 1.42
C SER A 22 4.88 2.19 1.32
N SER A 23 6.16 1.81 1.43
CA SER A 23 6.59 0.40 1.47
C SER A 23 5.99 -0.33 2.67
N ILE A 24 6.04 0.28 3.86
CA ILE A 24 5.48 -0.32 5.09
C ILE A 24 3.96 -0.51 4.96
N ALA A 25 3.25 0.51 4.47
CA ALA A 25 1.81 0.46 4.24
C ALA A 25 1.41 -0.65 3.25
N ILE A 26 2.08 -0.72 2.10
CA ILE A 26 1.81 -1.70 1.05
C ILE A 26 2.16 -3.10 1.54
N PHE A 27 3.27 -3.27 2.26
CA PHE A 27 3.65 -4.56 2.82
C PHE A 27 2.61 -5.05 3.83
N GLY A 28 2.14 -4.18 4.72
CA GLY A 28 1.07 -4.50 5.64
C GLY A 28 -0.21 -4.93 4.92
N ARG A 29 -0.59 -4.22 3.86
CA ARG A 29 -1.72 -4.59 3.01
C ARG A 29 -1.49 -5.94 2.32
N PHE A 30 -0.29 -6.18 1.79
CA PHE A 30 0.10 -7.44 1.15
C PHE A 30 -0.09 -8.62 2.11
N VAL A 31 0.37 -8.52 3.36
CA VAL A 31 0.20 -9.59 4.35
C VAL A 31 -1.28 -9.93 4.56
N MET A 32 -2.16 -8.93 4.63
CA MET A 32 -3.60 -9.18 4.78
C MET A 32 -4.20 -9.87 3.55
N HIS A 33 -3.81 -9.47 2.34
CA HIS A 33 -4.24 -10.12 1.09
C HIS A 33 -3.72 -11.55 0.99
N PHE A 34 -2.45 -11.77 1.32
CA PHE A 34 -1.81 -13.07 1.31
C PHE A 34 -2.45 -14.06 2.29
N LEU A 35 -2.69 -13.63 3.54
CA LEU A 35 -3.39 -14.44 4.53
C LEU A 35 -4.83 -14.70 4.11
N SER A 36 -5.53 -13.69 3.57
CA SER A 36 -6.88 -13.87 3.04
C SER A 36 -6.91 -14.89 1.90
N GLY A 37 -5.90 -14.87 1.02
CA GLY A 37 -5.77 -15.83 -0.08
C GLY A 37 -5.56 -17.26 0.42
N ILE A 38 -4.76 -17.45 1.48
CA ILE A 38 -4.56 -18.77 2.07
C ILE A 38 -5.82 -19.27 2.79
N ILE A 39 -6.49 -18.41 3.56
CA ILE A 39 -7.61 -18.82 4.44
C ILE A 39 -8.91 -18.98 3.65
N PHE A 40 -9.22 -18.05 2.75
CA PHE A 40 -10.52 -17.98 2.08
C PHE A 40 -10.49 -18.42 0.62
N PHE A 41 -9.33 -18.43 -0.03
CA PHE A 41 -9.19 -18.74 -1.47
C PHE A 41 -8.27 -19.95 -1.72
N ALA A 42 -8.11 -20.83 -0.73
CA ALA A 42 -7.36 -22.07 -0.87
C ALA A 42 -7.91 -22.95 -2.02
N ASP A 43 -9.24 -23.00 -2.16
CA ASP A 43 -9.92 -23.79 -3.19
C ASP A 43 -9.57 -23.32 -4.62
N SER A 44 -9.29 -22.02 -4.78
CA SER A 44 -8.87 -21.45 -6.06
C SER A 44 -7.46 -21.85 -6.49
N ALA A 45 -6.65 -22.47 -5.62
CA ALA A 45 -5.30 -22.92 -5.95
C ALA A 45 -5.29 -24.20 -6.81
N GLY A 46 -6.38 -24.97 -6.82
CA GLY A 46 -6.44 -26.27 -7.50
C GLY A 46 -5.34 -27.20 -7.00
N ASP A 47 -4.54 -27.75 -7.93
CA ASP A 47 -3.42 -28.65 -7.61
C ASP A 47 -2.15 -27.93 -7.11
N GLN A 48 -2.14 -26.59 -7.05
CA GLN A 48 -0.98 -25.83 -6.61
C GLN A 48 -0.90 -25.73 -5.09
N HIS A 49 0.32 -25.64 -4.55
CA HIS A 49 0.52 -25.35 -3.14
C HIS A 49 -0.06 -23.96 -2.79
N VAL A 50 -1.09 -23.94 -1.94
CA VAL A 50 -1.91 -22.74 -1.62
C VAL A 50 -1.07 -21.52 -1.24
N VAL A 51 0.02 -21.71 -0.49
CA VAL A 51 0.92 -20.63 -0.09
C VAL A 51 1.62 -20.01 -1.32
N LEU A 52 2.07 -20.83 -2.28
CA LEU A 52 2.72 -20.34 -3.49
C LEU A 52 1.73 -19.66 -4.42
N TYR A 53 0.53 -20.23 -4.53
CA TYR A 53 -0.57 -19.63 -5.29
C TYR A 53 -0.93 -18.23 -4.74
N SER A 54 -1.19 -18.14 -3.43
CA SER A 54 -1.55 -16.86 -2.79
C SER A 54 -0.40 -15.84 -2.85
N LEU A 55 0.85 -16.29 -2.67
CA LEU A 55 2.04 -15.45 -2.78
C LEU A 55 2.19 -14.89 -4.19
N GLY A 56 2.11 -15.74 -5.21
CA GLY A 56 2.25 -15.34 -6.61
C GLY A 56 1.12 -14.41 -7.05
N TYR A 57 -0.12 -14.79 -6.78
CA TYR A 57 -1.30 -14.01 -7.18
C TYR A 57 -1.33 -12.63 -6.50
N ASN A 58 -1.27 -12.59 -5.16
CA ASN A 58 -1.33 -11.31 -4.44
C ASN A 58 -0.03 -10.51 -4.61
N GLY A 59 1.12 -11.18 -4.66
CA GLY A 59 2.42 -10.52 -4.77
C GLY A 59 2.57 -9.79 -6.09
N THR A 60 2.27 -10.44 -7.20
CA THR A 60 2.38 -9.81 -8.54
C THR A 60 1.43 -8.62 -8.69
N TYR A 61 0.16 -8.79 -8.29
CA TYR A 61 -0.83 -7.73 -8.32
C TYR A 61 -0.41 -6.52 -7.46
N LEU A 62 -0.02 -6.74 -6.20
CA LEU A 62 0.34 -5.64 -5.30
C LEU A 62 1.68 -4.98 -5.67
N VAL A 63 2.65 -5.73 -6.18
CA VAL A 63 3.91 -5.14 -6.66
C VAL A 63 3.65 -4.23 -7.86
N ALA A 64 2.86 -4.68 -8.83
CA ALA A 64 2.49 -3.85 -9.98
C ALA A 64 1.73 -2.58 -9.53
N GLU A 65 0.74 -2.73 -8.64
CA GLU A 65 0.00 -1.61 -8.06
C GLU A 65 0.96 -0.61 -7.37
N TYR A 66 1.89 -1.11 -6.56
CA TYR A 66 2.83 -0.29 -5.82
C TYR A 66 3.77 0.51 -6.72
N VAL A 67 4.31 -0.14 -7.75
CA VAL A 67 5.19 0.51 -8.73
C VAL A 67 4.47 1.67 -9.40
N ILE A 68 3.23 1.44 -9.85
CA ILE A 68 2.40 2.49 -10.47
C ILE A 68 2.18 3.64 -9.49
N CYS A 69 1.79 3.35 -8.24
CA CYS A 69 1.57 4.38 -7.22
C CYS A 69 2.83 5.21 -6.92
N ILE A 70 4.00 4.58 -6.79
CA ILE A 70 5.26 5.31 -6.59
C ILE A 70 5.58 6.19 -7.79
N VAL A 71 5.46 5.67 -9.01
CA VAL A 71 5.76 6.42 -10.22
C VAL A 71 4.89 7.68 -10.29
N ILE A 72 3.59 7.52 -10.05
CA ILE A 72 2.63 8.65 -10.01
C ILE A 72 3.00 9.64 -8.90
N ALA A 73 3.28 9.16 -7.68
CA ALA A 73 3.62 10.02 -6.55
C ALA A 73 4.93 10.79 -6.75
N MET A 74 5.86 10.25 -7.55
CA MET A 74 7.12 10.92 -7.87
C MET A 74 6.98 12.02 -8.94
N LEU A 75 5.85 12.08 -9.66
CA LEU A 75 5.59 13.11 -10.65
C LEU A 75 5.58 14.51 -10.01
N PRO A 76 6.16 15.53 -10.66
CA PRO A 76 6.20 16.90 -10.13
C PRO A 76 4.83 17.47 -9.72
N PRO A 77 3.74 17.29 -10.51
CA PRO A 77 2.41 17.79 -10.12
C PRO A 77 1.91 17.21 -8.79
N MET A 78 2.23 15.94 -8.53
CA MET A 78 1.84 15.29 -7.27
C MET A 78 2.64 15.82 -6.09
N LYS A 79 3.95 16.04 -6.27
CA LYS A 79 4.79 16.67 -5.24
C LYS A 79 4.31 18.08 -4.92
N ASP A 80 3.99 18.86 -5.94
CA ASP A 80 3.49 20.23 -5.76
C ASP A 80 2.14 20.28 -5.05
N LEU A 81 1.23 19.35 -5.39
CA LEU A 81 -0.05 19.20 -4.70
C LEU A 81 0.15 18.87 -3.22
N VAL A 82 1.00 17.89 -2.90
CA VAL A 82 1.28 17.50 -1.51
C VAL A 82 1.87 18.68 -0.72
N ASN A 83 2.84 19.39 -1.30
CA ASN A 83 3.44 20.57 -0.67
C ASN A 83 2.41 21.69 -0.44
N ARG A 84 1.46 21.88 -1.37
CA ARG A 84 0.36 22.84 -1.22
C ARG A 84 -0.57 22.46 -0.07
N LEU A 85 -0.96 21.19 0.01
CA LEU A 85 -1.84 20.69 1.08
C LEU A 85 -1.18 20.82 2.46
N GLN A 86 0.10 20.50 2.56
CA GLN A 86 0.87 20.67 3.80
C GLN A 86 0.89 22.15 4.24
N ARG A 87 1.19 23.07 3.31
CA ARG A 87 1.16 24.51 3.61
C ARG A 87 -0.21 24.99 4.06
N THR A 88 -1.31 24.55 3.42
CA THR A 88 -2.66 24.93 3.84
C THR A 88 -2.98 24.40 5.24
N ALA A 89 -2.65 23.14 5.54
CA ALA A 89 -2.88 22.56 6.85
C ALA A 89 -2.06 23.27 7.95
N ASP A 90 -0.80 23.62 7.68
CA ASP A 90 0.05 24.36 8.62
C ASP A 90 -0.52 25.76 8.93
N LEU A 91 -1.09 26.44 7.94
CA LEU A 91 -1.74 27.73 8.12
C LEU A 91 -3.01 27.63 8.98
N GLU A 92 -3.80 26.57 8.83
CA GLU A 92 -5.00 26.34 9.65
C GLU A 92 -4.66 25.98 11.10
N MET A 93 -3.59 25.21 11.32
CA MET A 93 -3.16 24.82 12.68
C MET A 93 -2.51 25.98 13.47
N ASN A 94 -1.98 27.00 12.78
CA ASN A 94 -1.32 28.14 13.41
C ASN A 94 -2.25 29.36 13.59
N ARG A 95 -3.56 29.16 13.43
CA ARG A 95 -4.61 30.19 13.60
C ARG A 95 -5.42 29.91 14.86
#